data_AF-A0A0J7KX46-F1
#
_entry.id   AF-A0A0J7KX46-F1
#
_cell.length_a   1.000
_cell.length_b   1.000
_cell.length_c   1.000
_cell.angle_alpha   90.00
_cell.angle_beta   90.00
_cell.angle_gamma   90.00
#
_symmetry.space_group_name_H-M   'P 1'
#
loop_
_entity.id
_entity.type
_entity.pdbx_description
1 polymer ?
#
loop_
_entity_poly.entity_id
_entity_poly.type
_entity_poly.pdbx_seq_one_letter_code
_entity_poly.pdbx_strand_id
1 'polypeptide(L)'
;MQKQKEEMEKCSKDSEELYIAELEKKNKEIQELQNKLKPADLEWEKFKNENKILKNTCRELETLNYKISSNLKTAHNKIIVLKGNIRVFCRVCPRTPKEIEQMKALYSINFIDECTIEVGNGSDAVNCNGNLRAETKKFSFDKVFASKASQDMEAAYQVYFNMEMQEEDAVKEEDAVQSTSEKTPKKYLCEVCNFGTDYNSNFHRHERSPSHKKKVEQYKMKTTIEISTTQKQKKNLTKRLKESEELCTVNKFKDKCKTQEVLISE
;
A
#
# COMPACT_ATOMS: atom_id res chain seq x y z
N MET A 1 -47.90 45.83 62.95
CA MET A 1 -48.66 45.34 61.78
C MET A 1 -48.22 46.03 60.50
N GLN A 2 -48.42 47.35 60.31
CA GLN A 2 -48.01 48.06 59.07
C GLN A 2 -46.50 47.91 58.74
N LYS A 3 -45.64 48.18 59.73
CA LYS A 3 -44.18 48.14 59.59
C LYS A 3 -43.64 46.75 59.21
N GLN A 4 -44.20 45.68 59.78
CA GLN A 4 -43.82 44.30 59.46
C GLN A 4 -44.23 43.88 58.04
N LYS A 5 -45.33 44.45 57.51
CA LYS A 5 -45.78 44.18 56.15
C LYS A 5 -44.87 44.84 55.11
N GLU A 6 -44.45 46.08 55.38
CA GLU A 6 -43.47 46.81 54.55
C GLU A 6 -42.09 46.12 54.56
N GLU A 7 -41.63 45.63 55.71
CA GLU A 7 -40.36 44.90 55.83
C GLU A 7 -40.39 43.56 55.07
N MET A 8 -41.49 42.80 55.13
CA MET A 8 -41.67 41.59 54.32
C MET A 8 -41.67 41.87 52.82
N GLU A 9 -42.37 42.92 52.38
CA GLU A 9 -42.49 43.25 50.97
C GLU A 9 -41.16 43.74 50.39
N LYS A 10 -40.37 44.46 51.18
CA LYS A 10 -38.99 44.85 50.81
C LYS A 10 -38.07 43.63 50.69
N CYS A 11 -38.11 42.72 51.67
CA CYS A 11 -37.32 41.50 51.64
C CYS A 11 -37.65 40.60 50.43
N SER A 12 -38.92 40.56 50.00
CA SER A 12 -39.36 39.83 48.81
C SER A 12 -38.78 40.44 47.51
N LYS A 13 -38.80 41.78 47.39
CA LYS A 13 -38.26 42.49 46.21
C LYS A 13 -36.75 42.34 46.09
N ASP A 14 -36.03 42.46 47.21
CA ASP A 14 -34.57 42.29 47.24
C ASP A 14 -34.16 40.85 46.82
N SER A 15 -34.96 39.84 47.19
CA SER A 15 -34.74 38.45 46.77
C SER A 15 -35.00 38.23 45.28
N GLU A 16 -35.99 38.90 44.70
CA GLU A 16 -36.29 38.81 43.26
C GLU A 16 -35.20 39.49 42.42
N GLU A 17 -34.70 40.65 42.85
CA GLU A 17 -33.60 41.36 42.17
C GLU A 17 -32.30 40.53 42.16
N LEU A 18 -31.97 39.88 43.28
CA LEU A 18 -30.81 38.97 43.36
C LEU A 18 -30.92 37.82 42.36
N TYR A 19 -32.11 37.22 42.23
CA TYR A 19 -32.35 36.13 41.30
C TYR A 19 -32.25 36.58 39.83
N ILE A 20 -32.78 37.77 39.50
CA ILE A 20 -32.69 38.35 38.16
C ILE A 20 -31.22 38.62 37.79
N ALA A 21 -30.44 39.22 38.69
CA ALA A 21 -29.03 39.50 38.46
C ALA A 21 -28.21 38.21 38.21
N GLU A 22 -28.53 37.13 38.92
CA GLU A 22 -27.88 35.84 38.73
C GLU A 22 -28.25 35.19 37.39
N LEU A 23 -29.51 35.30 36.96
CA LEU A 23 -29.95 34.86 35.63
C LEU A 23 -29.27 35.65 34.50
N GLU A 24 -29.14 36.96 34.63
CA GLU A 24 -28.46 37.80 33.65
C GLU A 24 -26.98 37.43 33.53
N LYS A 25 -26.32 37.16 34.66
CA LYS A 25 -24.94 36.67 34.67
C LYS A 25 -24.82 35.34 33.93
N LYS A 26 -25.73 34.39 34.20
CA LYS A 26 -25.74 33.08 33.52
C LYS A 26 -26.00 33.22 32.02
N ASN A 27 -26.88 34.12 31.60
CA ASN A 27 -27.13 34.37 30.18
C ASN A 27 -25.91 34.94 29.46
N LYS A 28 -25.15 35.85 30.12
CA LYS A 28 -23.87 36.33 29.58
C LYS A 28 -22.85 35.20 29.42
N GLU A 29 -22.70 34.35 30.45
CA GLU A 29 -21.81 33.18 30.39
C GLU A 29 -22.19 32.24 29.22
N ILE A 30 -23.47 31.97 29.02
CA ILE A 30 -23.96 31.15 27.91
C ILE A 30 -23.65 31.79 26.55
N GLN A 31 -23.87 33.09 26.39
CA GLN A 31 -23.55 33.79 25.15
C GLN A 31 -22.06 33.75 24.83
N GLU A 32 -21.20 33.94 25.82
CA GLU A 32 -19.74 33.86 25.63
C GLU A 32 -19.30 32.46 25.19
N LEU A 33 -19.86 31.41 25.80
CA LEU A 33 -19.57 30.03 25.41
C LEU A 33 -20.09 29.71 23.99
N GLN A 34 -21.28 30.19 23.65
CA GLN A 34 -21.82 30.03 22.29
C GLN A 34 -20.94 30.74 21.25
N ASN A 35 -20.42 31.92 21.57
CA ASN A 35 -19.52 32.65 20.68
C ASN A 35 -18.17 31.96 20.52
N LYS A 36 -17.69 31.22 21.53
CA LYS A 36 -16.48 30.39 21.44
C LYS A 36 -16.69 29.08 20.67
N LEU A 37 -17.90 28.51 20.72
CA LEU A 37 -18.21 27.23 20.05
C LEU A 37 -18.39 27.39 18.53
N LYS A 38 -19.05 28.47 18.09
CA LYS A 38 -19.29 28.77 16.67
C LYS A 38 -18.06 28.67 15.75
N PRO A 39 -16.88 29.25 16.07
CA PRO A 39 -15.71 29.13 15.21
C PRO A 39 -15.16 27.70 15.16
N ALA A 40 -15.23 26.94 16.27
CA ALA A 40 -14.80 25.56 16.31
C ALA A 40 -15.68 24.65 15.43
N ASP A 41 -17.00 24.88 15.42
CA ASP A 41 -17.93 24.16 14.54
C ASP A 41 -17.64 24.45 13.06
N LEU A 42 -17.33 25.71 12.73
CA LEU A 42 -16.97 26.11 11.36
C LEU A 42 -15.65 25.47 10.92
N GLU A 43 -14.66 25.42 11.81
CA GLU A 43 -13.38 24.76 11.56
C GLU A 43 -13.53 23.25 11.38
N TRP A 44 -14.38 22.62 12.19
CA TRP A 44 -14.67 21.20 12.08
C TRP A 44 -15.32 20.84 10.74
N GLU A 45 -16.28 21.64 10.26
CA GLU A 45 -16.88 21.42 8.95
C GLU A 45 -15.88 21.62 7.79
N LYS A 46 -14.95 22.58 7.90
CA LYS A 46 -13.86 22.73 6.93
C LYS A 46 -12.98 21.49 6.89
N PHE A 47 -12.49 21.04 8.06
CA PHE A 47 -11.63 19.87 8.17
C PHE A 47 -12.31 18.58 7.66
N LYS A 48 -13.61 18.44 7.92
CA LYS A 48 -14.41 17.31 7.43
C LYS A 48 -14.53 17.31 5.91
N ASN A 49 -14.74 18.47 5.30
CA ASN A 49 -14.79 18.62 3.84
C ASN A 49 -13.43 18.33 3.20
N GLU A 50 -12.33 18.83 3.77
CA GLU A 50 -10.97 18.54 3.32
C GLU A 50 -10.66 17.03 3.37
N ASN A 51 -11.01 16.36 4.48
CA ASN A 51 -10.85 14.91 4.59
C ASN A 51 -11.67 14.14 3.56
N LYS A 52 -12.87 14.62 3.22
CA LYS A 52 -13.71 14.00 2.18
C LYS A 52 -13.05 14.12 0.82
N ILE A 53 -12.51 15.29 0.48
CA ILE A 53 -11.78 15.53 -0.77
C ILE A 53 -10.55 14.63 -0.83
N LEU A 54 -9.73 14.65 0.23
CA LEU A 54 -8.50 13.86 0.29
C LEU A 54 -8.77 12.36 0.12
N LYS A 55 -9.81 11.83 0.77
CA LYS A 55 -10.22 10.42 0.61
C LYS A 55 -10.64 10.07 -0.81
N ASN A 56 -11.33 10.99 -1.50
CA ASN A 56 -11.72 10.75 -2.89
C ASN A 56 -10.49 10.76 -3.81
N THR A 57 -9.60 11.73 -3.65
CA THR A 57 -8.34 11.79 -4.41
C THR A 57 -7.48 10.55 -4.20
N CYS A 58 -7.38 10.03 -2.96
CA CYS A 58 -6.67 8.78 -2.70
C CYS A 58 -7.24 7.61 -3.51
N ARG A 59 -8.57 7.45 -3.54
CA ARG A 59 -9.22 6.38 -4.33
C ARG A 59 -9.00 6.51 -5.83
N GLU A 60 -9.03 7.75 -6.34
CA GLU A 60 -8.78 8.04 -7.75
C GLU A 60 -7.34 7.68 -8.12
N LEU A 61 -6.37 8.04 -7.29
CA LEU A 61 -4.96 7.69 -7.48
C LEU A 61 -4.72 6.18 -7.41
N GLU A 62 -5.35 5.48 -6.47
CA GLU A 62 -5.29 4.01 -6.40
C GLU A 62 -5.82 3.37 -7.70
N THR A 63 -6.96 3.85 -8.19
CA THR A 63 -7.57 3.38 -9.45
C THR A 63 -6.67 3.65 -10.65
N LEU A 64 -6.06 4.84 -10.71
CA LEU A 64 -5.13 5.19 -11.78
C LEU A 64 -3.87 4.34 -11.75
N ASN A 65 -3.31 4.11 -10.56
CA ASN A 65 -2.11 3.29 -10.39
C ASN A 65 -2.37 1.83 -10.82
N TYR A 66 -3.55 1.30 -10.49
CA TYR A 66 -3.99 -0.01 -10.98
C TYR A 66 -4.04 -0.07 -12.51
N LYS A 67 -4.66 0.93 -13.15
CA LYS A 67 -4.73 1.00 -14.62
C LYS A 67 -3.36 1.10 -15.28
N ILE A 68 -2.47 1.93 -14.74
CA ILE A 68 -1.09 2.07 -15.26
C ILE A 68 -0.35 0.74 -15.15
N SER A 69 -0.45 0.07 -14.00
CA SER A 69 0.20 -1.23 -13.77
C SER A 69 -0.31 -2.29 -14.75
N SER A 70 -1.63 -2.36 -14.95
CA SER A 70 -2.25 -3.26 -15.93
C SER A 70 -1.81 -2.96 -17.38
N ASN A 71 -1.74 -1.69 -17.76
CA ASN A 71 -1.27 -1.28 -19.08
C ASN A 71 0.21 -1.60 -19.30
N LEU A 72 1.05 -1.36 -18.29
CA LEU A 72 2.48 -1.69 -18.31
C LEU A 72 2.66 -3.20 -18.55
N LYS A 73 1.91 -4.02 -17.81
CA LYS A 73 1.91 -5.48 -17.97
C LYS A 73 1.50 -5.91 -19.38
N THR A 74 0.41 -5.34 -19.90
CA THR A 74 -0.07 -5.64 -21.26
C THR A 74 0.98 -5.27 -22.32
N ALA A 75 1.59 -4.09 -22.20
CA ALA A 75 2.63 -3.63 -23.11
C ALA A 75 3.88 -4.51 -23.01
N HIS A 76 4.27 -4.89 -21.79
CA HIS A 76 5.41 -5.77 -21.55
C HIS A 76 5.20 -7.17 -22.16
N ASN A 77 4.04 -7.80 -21.95
CA ASN A 77 3.71 -9.09 -22.56
C ASN A 77 3.74 -9.00 -24.09
N LYS A 78 3.20 -7.93 -24.68
CA LYS A 78 3.32 -7.68 -26.12
C LYS A 78 4.78 -7.60 -26.56
N ILE A 79 5.63 -6.87 -25.83
CA ILE A 79 7.06 -6.77 -26.13
C ILE A 79 7.74 -8.14 -26.05
N ILE A 80 7.43 -8.95 -25.04
CA ILE A 80 7.98 -10.31 -24.87
C ILE A 80 7.60 -11.18 -26.06
N VAL A 81 6.30 -11.25 -26.39
CA VAL A 81 5.81 -12.05 -27.53
C VAL A 81 6.48 -11.64 -28.83
N LEU A 82 6.65 -10.32 -29.04
CA LEU A 82 7.30 -9.78 -30.23
C LEU A 82 8.82 -10.08 -30.28
N LYS A 83 9.50 -10.11 -29.14
CA LYS A 83 10.93 -10.45 -29.05
C LYS A 83 11.19 -11.97 -29.13
N GLY A 84 10.16 -12.78 -28.88
CA GLY A 84 10.24 -14.24 -28.87
C GLY A 84 10.22 -14.81 -27.44
N ASN A 85 9.72 -16.02 -27.29
CA ASN A 85 9.49 -16.65 -25.98
C ASN A 85 10.78 -17.13 -25.29
N ILE A 86 11.89 -17.23 -26.03
CA ILE A 86 13.18 -17.63 -25.47
C ILE A 86 13.83 -16.40 -24.87
N ARG A 87 14.14 -16.48 -23.58
CA ARG A 87 14.92 -15.46 -22.87
C ARG A 87 16.31 -15.96 -22.55
N VAL A 88 17.28 -15.07 -22.69
CA VAL A 88 18.68 -15.31 -22.33
C VAL A 88 19.11 -14.25 -21.33
N PHE A 89 19.37 -14.69 -20.10
CA PHE A 89 19.91 -13.85 -19.04
C PHE A 89 21.40 -14.14 -18.85
N CYS A 90 22.17 -13.11 -18.49
CA CYS A 90 23.57 -13.28 -18.11
C CYS A 90 23.74 -12.94 -16.63
N ARG A 91 24.41 -13.82 -15.88
CA ARG A 91 24.80 -13.56 -14.50
C ARG A 91 26.30 -13.60 -14.35
N VAL A 92 26.87 -12.47 -13.95
CA VAL A 92 28.29 -12.38 -13.60
C VAL A 92 28.44 -12.83 -12.16
N CYS A 93 29.07 -13.97 -11.92
CA CYS A 93 29.29 -14.46 -10.56
C CYS A 93 30.38 -13.63 -9.85
N PRO A 94 30.21 -13.31 -8.54
CA PRO A 94 31.29 -12.76 -7.75
C PRO A 94 32.43 -13.77 -7.61
N ARG A 95 33.65 -13.27 -7.37
CA ARG A 95 34.82 -14.13 -7.19
C ARG A 95 34.71 -14.92 -5.90
N THR A 96 35.11 -16.18 -5.98
CA THR A 96 35.28 -17.02 -4.79
C THR A 96 36.60 -16.67 -4.08
N PRO A 97 36.71 -16.92 -2.75
CA PRO A 97 37.95 -16.68 -2.01
C PRO A 97 39.18 -17.38 -2.60
N LYS A 98 39.01 -18.62 -3.09
CA LYS A 98 40.08 -19.39 -3.73
C LYS A 98 40.61 -18.75 -5.01
N GLU A 99 39.72 -18.13 -5.80
CA GLU A 99 40.12 -17.42 -7.03
C GLU A 99 40.87 -16.12 -6.74
N ILE A 100 40.56 -15.47 -5.61
CA ILE A 100 41.28 -14.28 -5.14
C ILE A 100 42.69 -14.67 -4.70
N GLU A 101 42.83 -15.75 -3.92
CA GLU A 101 44.12 -16.25 -3.43
C GLU A 101 45.06 -16.70 -4.56
N GLN A 102 44.51 -17.28 -5.64
CA GLN A 102 45.31 -17.81 -6.75
C GLN A 102 45.81 -16.77 -7.75
N MET A 103 45.50 -15.47 -7.57
CA MET A 103 45.86 -14.37 -8.49
C MET A 103 45.65 -14.72 -9.98
N LYS A 104 44.60 -15.50 -10.29
CA LYS A 104 44.33 -15.95 -11.65
C LYS A 104 44.14 -14.72 -12.55
N ALA A 105 44.80 -14.67 -13.71
CA ALA A 105 44.58 -13.60 -14.69
C ALA A 105 43.09 -13.55 -15.07
N LEU A 106 42.48 -12.38 -14.96
CA LEU A 106 41.04 -12.22 -15.05
C LEU A 106 40.65 -11.52 -16.34
N TYR A 107 39.46 -11.83 -16.83
CA TYR A 107 38.81 -11.02 -17.84
C TYR A 107 38.26 -9.74 -17.21
N SER A 108 38.40 -8.63 -17.90
CA SER A 108 37.73 -7.38 -17.57
C SER A 108 36.29 -7.46 -18.09
N ILE A 109 35.30 -7.27 -17.20
CA ILE A 109 33.89 -7.27 -17.56
C ILE A 109 33.36 -5.86 -17.32
N ASN A 110 32.95 -5.19 -18.39
CA ASN A 110 32.31 -3.88 -18.37
C ASN A 110 30.82 -4.04 -18.61
N PHE A 111 30.01 -3.38 -17.79
CA PHE A 111 28.55 -3.31 -17.95
C PHE A 111 28.23 -2.04 -18.72
N ILE A 112 27.85 -2.17 -19.99
CA ILE A 112 27.53 -1.01 -20.84
C ILE A 112 26.14 -0.48 -20.46
N ASP A 113 25.20 -1.39 -20.26
CA ASP A 113 23.82 -1.12 -19.87
C ASP A 113 23.23 -2.35 -19.13
N GLU A 114 21.92 -2.36 -18.88
CA GLU A 114 21.24 -3.45 -18.16
C GLU A 114 21.12 -4.75 -18.95
N CYS A 115 21.36 -4.73 -20.26
CA CYS A 115 21.21 -5.86 -21.16
C CYS A 115 22.52 -6.25 -21.88
N THR A 116 23.60 -5.47 -21.76
CA THR A 116 24.81 -5.63 -22.57
C THR A 116 26.07 -5.58 -21.72
N ILE A 117 26.94 -6.58 -21.92
CA ILE A 117 28.28 -6.62 -21.33
C ILE A 117 29.36 -6.64 -22.39
N GLU A 118 30.52 -6.13 -22.01
CA GLU A 118 31.75 -6.21 -22.77
C GLU A 118 32.80 -6.96 -21.97
N VAL A 119 33.36 -8.01 -22.57
CA VAL A 119 34.39 -8.86 -21.96
C VAL A 119 35.70 -8.65 -22.70
N GLY A 120 36.72 -8.18 -21.99
CA GLY A 120 38.08 -8.01 -22.49
C GLY A 120 39.07 -8.90 -21.74
N ASN A 121 40.19 -9.23 -22.38
CA ASN A 121 41.30 -9.89 -21.69
C ASN A 121 41.92 -8.88 -20.70
N GLY A 122 41.90 -9.16 -19.39
CA GLY A 122 42.45 -8.25 -18.36
C GLY A 122 43.98 -8.29 -18.26
N SER A 123 44.65 -8.51 -19.39
CA SER A 123 46.09 -8.37 -19.52
C SER A 123 46.40 -7.15 -20.37
N ASP A 124 47.15 -6.20 -19.81
CA ASP A 124 47.95 -5.21 -20.55
C ASP A 124 49.09 -5.90 -21.32
N ALA A 125 48.79 -7.00 -22.03
CA ALA A 125 49.73 -7.66 -22.90
C ALA A 125 49.90 -6.77 -24.13
N VAL A 126 50.91 -5.90 -24.06
CA VAL A 126 51.46 -5.19 -25.20
C VAL A 126 51.83 -6.24 -26.24
N ASN A 127 51.02 -6.34 -27.28
CA ASN A 127 51.35 -7.14 -28.45
C ASN A 127 52.59 -6.51 -29.11
N CYS A 128 53.55 -7.32 -29.54
CA CYS A 128 54.87 -6.90 -30.04
C CYS A 128 54.84 -5.93 -31.26
N ASN A 129 53.65 -5.63 -31.79
CA ASN A 129 53.41 -4.87 -33.02
C ASN A 129 52.79 -3.48 -32.79
N GLY A 130 52.77 -2.94 -31.57
CA GLY A 130 52.43 -1.52 -31.32
C GLY A 130 50.97 -1.10 -31.54
N ASN A 131 50.10 -1.97 -32.06
CA ASN A 131 48.67 -1.71 -32.19
C ASN A 131 47.89 -2.25 -30.98
N LEU A 132 47.59 -1.35 -30.05
CA LEU A 132 46.73 -1.57 -28.90
C LEU A 132 45.26 -1.62 -29.33
N ARG A 133 44.78 -2.81 -29.71
CA ARG A 133 43.35 -3.11 -29.57
C ARG A 133 43.24 -4.45 -28.86
N ALA A 134 43.07 -4.40 -27.55
CA ALA A 134 42.52 -5.54 -26.83
C ALA A 134 41.18 -5.89 -27.49
N GLU A 135 41.06 -7.11 -28.01
CA GLU A 135 39.82 -7.59 -28.61
C GLU A 135 38.77 -7.71 -27.50
N THR A 136 37.94 -6.69 -27.35
CA THR A 136 36.79 -6.73 -26.47
C THR A 136 35.60 -7.33 -27.22
N LYS A 137 34.87 -8.25 -26.58
CA LYS A 137 33.68 -8.89 -27.14
C LYS A 137 32.44 -8.38 -26.43
N LYS A 138 31.47 -7.91 -27.21
CA LYS A 138 30.18 -7.41 -26.70
C LYS A 138 29.10 -8.47 -26.84
N PHE A 139 28.29 -8.62 -25.80
CA PHE A 139 27.20 -9.58 -25.73
C PHE A 139 25.95 -8.89 -25.19
N SER A 140 24.82 -9.08 -25.86
CA SER A 140 23.52 -8.54 -25.46
C SER A 140 22.57 -9.68 -25.05
N PHE A 141 21.79 -9.42 -24.01
CA PHE A 141 20.93 -10.35 -23.27
C PHE A 141 19.60 -9.65 -22.95
N ASP A 142 18.62 -10.39 -22.43
CA ASP A 142 17.38 -9.78 -21.93
C ASP A 142 17.61 -8.99 -20.63
N LYS A 143 18.50 -9.49 -19.77
CA LYS A 143 18.99 -8.80 -18.57
C LYS A 143 20.36 -9.35 -18.18
N VAL A 144 21.23 -8.47 -17.69
CA VAL A 144 22.53 -8.80 -17.11
C VAL A 144 22.51 -8.50 -15.61
N PHE A 145 22.85 -9.50 -14.79
CA PHE A 145 23.02 -9.36 -13.35
C PHE A 145 24.52 -9.21 -13.02
N ALA A 146 24.89 -8.08 -12.44
CA ALA A 146 26.24 -7.81 -11.98
C ALA A 146 26.63 -8.69 -10.79
N SER A 147 27.93 -8.82 -10.52
CA SER A 147 28.47 -9.63 -9.43
C SER A 147 28.05 -9.19 -8.03
N LYS A 148 27.56 -7.96 -7.88
CA LYS A 148 27.00 -7.42 -6.64
C LYS A 148 25.47 -7.53 -6.54
N ALA A 149 24.81 -8.08 -7.55
CA ALA A 149 23.36 -8.26 -7.49
C ALA A 149 23.01 -9.27 -6.39
N SER A 150 22.11 -8.87 -5.48
CA SER A 150 21.60 -9.77 -4.44
C SER A 150 20.74 -10.86 -5.06
N GLN A 151 20.79 -12.05 -4.47
CA GLN A 151 19.90 -13.15 -4.80
C GLN A 151 18.42 -12.76 -4.58
N ASP A 152 18.14 -11.84 -3.66
CA ASP A 152 16.78 -11.32 -3.44
C ASP A 152 16.32 -10.40 -4.59
N MET A 153 17.22 -9.62 -5.19
CA MET A 153 16.90 -8.81 -6.37
C MET A 153 16.65 -9.67 -7.60
N GLU A 154 17.43 -10.74 -7.75
CA GLU A 154 17.26 -11.73 -8.81
C GLU A 154 15.94 -12.50 -8.63
N ALA A 155 15.65 -12.95 -7.40
CA ALA A 155 14.39 -13.58 -7.05
C ALA A 155 13.20 -12.63 -7.24
N ALA A 156 13.32 -11.35 -6.89
CA ALA A 156 12.26 -10.35 -7.12
C ALA A 156 11.99 -10.14 -8.61
N TYR A 157 13.03 -10.07 -9.44
CA TYR A 157 12.89 -10.01 -10.89
C TYR A 157 12.22 -11.27 -11.43
N GLN A 158 12.63 -12.46 -10.98
CA GLN A 158 12.03 -13.73 -11.39
C GLN A 158 10.59 -13.89 -10.91
N VAL A 159 10.26 -13.39 -9.71
CA VAL A 159 8.90 -13.40 -9.14
C VAL A 159 8.00 -12.42 -9.88
N TYR A 160 8.47 -11.20 -10.15
CA TYR A 160 7.77 -10.24 -11.00
C TYR A 160 7.48 -10.87 -12.38
N PHE A 161 8.49 -11.56 -12.92
CA PHE A 161 8.39 -12.28 -14.18
C PHE A 161 7.40 -13.47 -14.15
N ASN A 162 7.34 -14.22 -13.05
CA ASN A 162 6.50 -15.41 -12.92
C ASN A 162 5.04 -15.07 -12.52
N MET A 163 4.83 -14.04 -11.70
CA MET A 163 3.50 -13.49 -11.41
C MET A 163 2.84 -12.94 -12.69
N GLU A 164 3.63 -12.47 -13.66
CA GLU A 164 3.15 -12.05 -14.97
C GLU A 164 2.49 -13.17 -15.79
N MET A 165 2.89 -14.44 -15.61
CA MET A 165 2.34 -15.58 -16.35
C MET A 165 1.09 -16.21 -15.71
N GLN A 166 0.89 -16.11 -14.39
CA GLN A 166 -0.17 -16.86 -13.70
C GLN A 166 -1.54 -16.17 -13.66
N GLU A 167 -1.65 -14.89 -14.03
CA GLU A 167 -2.93 -14.18 -14.06
C GLU A 167 -3.61 -14.16 -15.45
N GLU A 168 -2.95 -14.69 -16.49
CA GLU A 168 -3.53 -14.76 -17.85
C GLU A 168 -4.73 -15.72 -17.97
N ASP A 169 -4.95 -16.58 -16.97
CA ASP A 169 -6.12 -17.47 -16.92
C ASP A 169 -7.34 -16.85 -16.23
N ALA A 170 -7.19 -15.68 -15.56
CA ALA A 170 -8.29 -15.03 -14.85
C ALA A 170 -8.93 -13.85 -15.61
N VAL A 171 -8.24 -13.24 -16.57
CA VAL A 171 -8.67 -11.97 -17.20
C VAL A 171 -9.21 -12.12 -18.64
N LYS A 172 -9.25 -13.34 -19.19
CA LYS A 172 -9.80 -13.58 -20.54
C LYS A 172 -11.33 -13.46 -20.65
N GLU A 173 -12.05 -13.11 -19.59
CA GLU A 173 -13.52 -13.10 -19.60
C GLU A 173 -14.19 -11.71 -19.75
N GLU A 174 -13.48 -10.58 -19.57
CA GLU A 174 -14.16 -9.27 -19.48
C GLU A 174 -13.97 -8.28 -20.65
N ASP A 175 -12.90 -8.35 -21.46
CA ASP A 175 -12.61 -7.28 -22.44
C ASP A 175 -12.92 -7.60 -23.93
N ALA A 176 -13.60 -8.72 -24.23
CA ALA A 176 -14.03 -9.04 -25.59
C ALA A 176 -15.47 -8.60 -25.90
N VAL A 177 -15.82 -7.33 -25.67
CA VAL A 177 -17.08 -6.75 -26.16
C VAL A 177 -16.83 -5.42 -26.87
N GLN A 178 -16.14 -5.48 -28.02
CA GLN A 178 -16.55 -4.68 -29.16
C GLN A 178 -16.03 -5.26 -30.49
N SER A 179 -16.98 -5.63 -31.34
CA SER A 179 -16.85 -5.98 -32.76
C SER A 179 -16.00 -7.21 -33.12
N THR A 180 -16.63 -8.38 -33.14
CA THR A 180 -16.98 -9.14 -34.36
C THR A 180 -17.77 -10.39 -33.94
N SER A 181 -18.61 -10.85 -34.85
CA SER A 181 -19.72 -11.77 -34.61
C SER A 181 -19.30 -13.22 -34.36
N GLU A 182 -19.37 -13.68 -33.11
CA GLU A 182 -19.62 -15.08 -32.76
C GLU A 182 -20.43 -15.11 -31.45
N LYS A 183 -21.72 -15.47 -31.54
CA LYS A 183 -22.63 -15.53 -30.38
C LYS A 183 -22.31 -16.79 -29.57
N THR A 184 -21.32 -16.74 -28.68
CA THR A 184 -21.21 -17.75 -27.63
C THR A 184 -22.36 -17.55 -26.64
N PRO A 185 -23.07 -18.62 -26.23
CA PRO A 185 -24.16 -18.51 -25.27
C PRO A 185 -23.61 -18.04 -23.92
N LYS A 186 -24.18 -16.95 -23.39
CA LYS A 186 -23.84 -16.42 -22.07
C LYS A 186 -24.15 -17.47 -21.00
N LYS A 187 -23.11 -17.96 -20.33
CA LYS A 187 -23.25 -18.89 -19.20
C LYS A 187 -23.47 -18.10 -17.91
N TYR A 188 -24.49 -18.46 -17.14
CA TYR A 188 -24.74 -17.93 -15.81
C TYR A 188 -24.11 -18.86 -14.79
N LEU A 189 -23.17 -18.35 -13.98
CA LEU A 189 -22.45 -19.11 -12.96
C LEU A 189 -22.75 -18.56 -11.56
N CYS A 190 -23.05 -19.45 -10.62
CA CYS A 190 -23.23 -19.10 -9.22
C CYS A 190 -21.93 -19.41 -8.46
N GLU A 191 -21.22 -18.38 -8.01
CA GLU A 191 -19.94 -18.53 -7.29
C GLU A 191 -20.08 -19.30 -5.97
N VAL A 192 -21.21 -19.15 -5.27
CA VAL A 192 -21.45 -19.79 -3.97
C VAL A 192 -21.64 -21.31 -4.09
N CYS A 193 -22.22 -21.76 -5.21
CA CYS A 193 -22.60 -23.16 -5.41
C CYS A 193 -21.85 -23.85 -6.55
N ASN A 194 -21.05 -23.11 -7.31
CA ASN A 194 -20.47 -23.49 -8.59
C ASN A 194 -21.50 -24.06 -9.59
N PHE A 195 -22.72 -23.53 -9.56
CA PHE A 195 -23.82 -23.96 -10.44
C PHE A 195 -23.76 -23.15 -11.74
N GLY A 196 -23.67 -23.82 -12.89
CA GLY A 196 -23.66 -23.21 -14.22
C GLY A 196 -24.92 -23.54 -15.02
N THR A 197 -25.45 -22.57 -15.76
CA THR A 197 -26.59 -22.76 -16.67
C THR A 197 -26.54 -21.76 -17.82
N ASP A 198 -26.97 -22.15 -19.02
CA ASP A 198 -27.05 -21.26 -20.19
C ASP A 198 -28.36 -20.43 -20.19
N TYR A 199 -29.29 -20.75 -19.28
CA TYR A 199 -30.59 -20.09 -19.18
C TYR A 199 -30.74 -19.28 -17.89
N ASN A 200 -31.09 -18.00 -18.04
CA ASN A 200 -31.30 -17.08 -16.91
C ASN A 200 -32.42 -17.52 -15.96
N SER A 201 -33.51 -18.07 -16.50
CA SER A 201 -34.64 -18.57 -15.70
C SER A 201 -34.24 -19.69 -14.74
N ASN A 202 -33.35 -20.58 -15.18
CA ASN A 202 -32.79 -21.64 -14.36
C ASN A 202 -31.85 -21.10 -13.28
N PHE A 203 -31.09 -20.05 -13.60
CA PHE A 203 -30.21 -19.38 -12.65
C PHE A 203 -31.00 -18.74 -11.50
N HIS A 204 -32.04 -17.96 -11.82
CA HIS A 204 -32.91 -17.38 -10.79
C HIS A 204 -33.68 -18.43 -9.98
N ARG A 205 -34.06 -19.55 -10.61
CA ARG A 205 -34.66 -20.68 -9.88
C ARG A 205 -33.65 -21.31 -8.91
N HIS A 206 -32.38 -21.42 -9.32
CA HIS A 206 -31.30 -21.87 -8.46
C HIS A 206 -31.08 -20.92 -7.27
N GLU A 207 -31.01 -19.61 -7.49
CA GLU A 207 -30.84 -18.61 -6.41
C GLU A 207 -31.96 -18.65 -5.38
N ARG A 208 -33.19 -18.96 -5.82
CA ARG A 208 -34.35 -19.11 -4.94
C ARG A 208 -34.39 -20.45 -4.20
N SER A 209 -33.56 -21.42 -4.61
CA SER A 209 -33.57 -22.77 -4.03
C SER A 209 -33.14 -22.75 -2.55
N PRO A 210 -33.75 -23.58 -1.69
CA PRO A 210 -33.35 -23.70 -0.29
C PRO A 210 -31.87 -24.10 -0.12
N SER A 211 -31.37 -24.96 -1.02
CA SER A 211 -29.98 -25.42 -1.02
C SER A 211 -28.98 -24.28 -1.27
N HIS A 212 -29.29 -23.39 -2.21
CA HIS A 212 -28.48 -22.20 -2.48
C HIS A 212 -28.49 -21.26 -1.28
N LYS A 213 -29.68 -20.92 -0.74
CA LYS A 213 -29.80 -20.04 0.44
C LYS A 213 -29.00 -20.56 1.65
N LYS A 214 -29.04 -21.86 1.91
CA LYS A 214 -28.24 -22.48 3.00
C LYS A 214 -26.74 -22.32 2.78
N LYS A 215 -26.25 -22.52 1.56
CA LYS A 215 -24.83 -22.33 1.21
C LYS A 215 -24.42 -20.87 1.28
N VAL A 216 -25.28 -19.94 0.86
CA VAL A 216 -25.05 -18.49 1.00
C VAL A 216 -24.89 -18.09 2.47
N GLU A 217 -25.79 -18.55 3.36
CA GLU A 217 -25.68 -18.24 4.78
C GLU A 217 -24.42 -18.86 5.42
N GLN A 218 -24.07 -20.09 5.04
CA GLN A 218 -22.82 -20.71 5.47
C GLN A 218 -21.58 -19.91 5.01
N TYR A 219 -21.59 -19.43 3.77
CA TYR A 219 -20.52 -18.61 3.21
C TYR A 219 -20.42 -17.28 3.97
N LYS A 220 -21.55 -16.58 4.18
CA LYS A 220 -21.60 -15.34 4.98
C LYS A 220 -21.04 -15.54 6.39
N MET A 221 -21.41 -16.64 7.06
CA MET A 221 -20.92 -16.94 8.41
C MET A 221 -19.40 -17.17 8.42
N LYS A 222 -18.88 -17.93 7.44
CA LYS A 222 -17.44 -18.15 7.28
C LYS A 222 -16.68 -16.83 7.06
N THR A 223 -17.15 -16.00 6.13
CA THR A 223 -16.54 -14.69 5.85
C THR A 223 -16.60 -13.77 7.08
N THR A 224 -17.69 -13.78 7.84
CA THR A 224 -17.82 -12.99 9.09
C THR A 224 -16.78 -13.41 10.13
N ILE A 225 -16.55 -14.71 10.29
CA ILE A 225 -15.53 -15.24 11.20
C ILE A 225 -14.13 -14.77 10.76
N GLU A 226 -13.79 -14.93 9.48
CA GLU A 226 -12.50 -14.51 8.91
C GLU A 226 -12.25 -13.00 9.06
N ILE A 227 -13.28 -12.17 8.87
CA ILE A 227 -13.19 -10.72 9.09
C ILE A 227 -12.91 -10.43 10.58
N SER A 228 -13.60 -11.10 11.50
CA SER A 228 -13.42 -10.89 12.94
C SER A 228 -12.02 -11.30 13.42
N THR A 229 -11.47 -12.40 12.90
CA THR A 229 -10.12 -12.88 13.23
C THR A 229 -9.06 -11.91 12.72
N THR A 230 -9.23 -11.42 11.48
CA THR A 230 -8.32 -10.44 10.87
C THR A 230 -8.34 -9.11 11.62
N GLN A 231 -9.53 -8.64 12.04
CA GLN A 231 -9.65 -7.44 12.87
C GLN A 231 -8.96 -7.58 14.23
N LYS A 232 -9.04 -8.76 14.87
CA LYS A 232 -8.33 -9.05 16.13
C LYS A 232 -6.81 -9.02 15.94
N GLN A 233 -6.31 -9.64 14.86
CA GLN A 233 -4.89 -9.60 14.51
C GLN A 233 -4.41 -8.18 14.25
N LYS A 234 -5.17 -7.37 13.51
CA LYS A 234 -4.86 -5.95 13.27
C LYS A 234 -4.75 -5.17 14.58
N LYS A 235 -5.70 -5.32 15.51
CA LYS A 235 -5.66 -4.67 16.83
C LYS A 235 -4.41 -5.05 17.62
N ASN A 236 -4.04 -6.33 17.61
CA ASN A 236 -2.82 -6.80 18.28
C ASN A 236 -1.54 -6.21 17.66
N LEU A 237 -1.45 -6.15 16.33
CA LEU A 237 -0.31 -5.54 15.63
C LEU A 237 -0.21 -4.04 15.93
N THR A 238 -1.33 -3.31 15.91
CA THR A 238 -1.36 -1.89 16.26
C THR A 238 -0.91 -1.66 17.71
N LYS A 239 -1.28 -2.54 18.64
CA LYS A 239 -0.82 -2.45 20.04
C LYS A 239 0.71 -2.62 20.14
N ARG A 240 1.26 -3.65 19.49
CA ARG A 240 2.72 -3.90 19.46
C ARG A 240 3.50 -2.75 18.83
N LEU A 241 2.94 -2.13 17.78
CA LEU A 241 3.57 -0.99 17.13
C LEU A 241 3.67 0.20 18.10
N LYS A 242 2.59 0.54 18.81
CA LYS A 242 2.60 1.59 19.83
C LYS A 242 3.59 1.32 20.96
N GLU A 243 3.61 0.09 21.47
CA GLU A 243 4.58 -0.33 22.51
C GLU A 243 6.04 -0.17 22.01
N SER A 244 6.31 -0.45 20.73
CA SER A 244 7.65 -0.26 20.14
C SER A 244 8.03 1.21 19.92
N GLU A 245 7.06 2.08 19.60
CA GLU A 245 7.25 3.53 19.47
C GLU A 245 7.58 4.17 20.83
N GLU A 246 6.90 3.74 21.89
CA GLU A 246 7.17 4.17 23.26
C GLU A 246 8.57 3.73 23.73
N LEU A 247 8.99 2.49 23.44
CA LEU A 247 10.34 2.04 23.75
C LEU A 247 11.43 2.81 22.98
N CYS A 248 11.16 3.17 21.72
CA CYS A 248 12.09 3.95 20.90
C CYS A 248 12.30 5.38 21.44
N THR A 249 11.24 6.02 21.91
CA THR A 249 11.34 7.35 22.52
C THR A 249 12.11 7.31 23.84
N VAL A 250 11.86 6.32 24.71
CA VAL A 250 12.60 6.13 25.97
C VAL A 250 14.10 5.91 25.73
N ASN A 251 14.47 5.08 24.75
CA ASN A 251 15.89 4.85 24.42
C ASN A 251 16.58 6.13 23.92
N LYS A 252 15.91 6.92 23.07
CA LYS A 252 16.44 8.23 22.62
C LYS A 252 16.66 9.20 23.78
N PHE A 253 15.81 9.18 24.81
CA PHE A 253 16.03 10.00 26.02
C PHE A 253 17.21 9.49 26.84
N LYS A 254 17.34 8.17 27.00
CA LYS A 254 18.44 7.56 27.76
C LYS A 254 19.80 7.85 27.15
N ASP A 255 19.90 7.84 25.82
CA ASP A 255 21.14 8.18 25.12
C ASP A 255 21.49 9.67 25.26
N LYS A 256 20.50 10.57 25.25
CA LYS A 256 20.73 12.01 25.52
C LYS A 256 21.19 12.28 26.95
N CYS A 257 20.64 11.58 27.95
CA CYS A 257 21.07 11.74 29.35
C CYS A 257 22.52 11.26 29.55
N LYS A 258 22.93 10.14 28.93
CA LYS A 258 24.32 9.67 28.99
C LYS A 258 25.31 10.67 28.40
N THR A 259 24.96 11.34 27.29
CA THR A 259 25.81 12.37 26.70
C THR A 259 25.97 13.58 27.61
N GLN A 260 24.95 13.93 28.42
CA GLN A 260 25.04 15.04 29.37
C GLN A 260 25.88 14.69 30.61
N GLU A 261 25.86 13.44 31.10
CA GLU A 261 26.70 13.01 32.23
C GLU A 261 28.20 13.06 31.91
N VAL A 262 28.59 12.75 30.67
CA VAL A 262 29.99 12.85 30.22
C VAL A 262 30.48 14.31 30.24
N LEU A 263 29.64 15.25 29.82
CA LEU A 263 29.98 16.69 29.78
C LEU A 263 30.08 17.36 31.16
N ILE A 264 29.52 16.75 32.20
CA ILE A 264 29.57 17.28 33.59
C ILE A 264 30.77 16.70 34.36
N SER A 265 31.40 15.64 33.83
CA SER A 265 32.50 14.92 34.49
C SER A 265 33.90 15.31 33.99
N GLU A 266 33.99 16.23 33.01
CA GLU A 266 35.22 16.86 32.51
C GLU A 266 35.36 18.29 33.06
#